data_AF-A0A8J5IH07-F1
#
_entry.id   AF-A0A8J5IH07-F1
#
_cell.length_a   1.000
_cell.length_b   1.000
_cell.length_c   1.000
_cell.angle_alpha   90.00
_cell.angle_beta   90.00
_cell.angle_gamma   90.00
#
_symmetry.space_group_name_H-M   'P 1'
#
loop_
_entity.id
_entity.type
_entity.pdbx_description
1 polymer ?
#
loop_
_entity_poly.entity_id
_entity_poly.type
_entity_poly.pdbx_seq_one_letter_code
_entity_poly.pdbx_strand_id
1 'polypeptide(L)'
;MITTSQVWVIYRLATGQLWLQYSGVEWGSSCPQDSRCDSSGLSNAHITWSYYRAQTFWKRCLEHWTGLEVGGSQLEEHREYFSAVFLLQRGTDSDKASLIDTVNSIQECKNYWWAVCSVGQALLWQIRNQVVHEAKQWSQHTQLEYMWTSTLRQLTAVAHRE
;
A
#
# COMPACT_ATOMS: atom_id res chain seq x y z
N MET A 1 -5.25 6.44 14.79
CA MET A 1 -4.59 7.70 14.44
C MET A 1 -3.42 7.40 13.51
N ILE A 2 -3.41 7.98 12.30
CA ILE A 2 -2.28 7.84 11.38
C ILE A 2 -1.10 8.63 11.95
N THR A 3 0.06 7.99 12.01
CA THR A 3 1.29 8.56 12.55
C THR A 3 1.88 9.63 11.62
N THR A 4 2.65 10.57 12.16
CA THR A 4 3.39 11.56 11.35
C THR A 4 4.28 10.90 10.31
N SER A 5 4.85 9.74 10.63
CA SER A 5 5.64 8.95 9.67
C SER A 5 4.78 8.44 8.51
N GLN A 6 3.56 7.96 8.78
CA GLN A 6 2.65 7.52 7.73
C GLN A 6 2.21 8.68 6.85
N VAL A 7 1.81 9.81 7.44
CA VAL A 7 1.47 11.03 6.68
C VAL A 7 2.64 11.46 5.79
N TRP A 8 3.87 11.44 6.32
CA TRP A 8 5.06 11.80 5.57
C TRP A 8 5.36 10.83 4.43
N VAL A 9 5.25 9.51 4.66
CA VAL A 9 5.48 8.49 3.61
C VAL A 9 4.41 8.60 2.52
N ILE A 10 3.15 8.72 2.91
CA ILE A 10 2.03 8.86 1.98
C ILE A 10 2.19 10.13 1.15
N TYR A 11 2.48 11.28 1.79
CA TYR A 11 2.72 12.53 1.09
C TYR A 11 3.85 12.40 0.06
N ARG A 12 4.97 11.77 0.41
CA ARG A 12 6.08 11.59 -0.53
C ARG A 12 5.79 10.55 -1.61
N LEU A 13 4.97 9.55 -1.32
CA LEU A 13 4.50 8.60 -2.33
C LEU A 13 3.63 9.33 -3.35
N ALA A 14 2.70 10.18 -2.86
CA ALA A 14 1.82 11.03 -3.66
C ALA A 14 2.56 11.89 -4.67
N THR A 15 3.62 12.54 -4.18
CA THR A 15 4.37 13.53 -4.94
C THR A 15 5.49 12.90 -5.76
N GLY A 16 5.63 11.57 -5.72
CA GLY A 16 6.74 10.85 -6.34
C GLY A 16 8.10 11.19 -5.72
N GLN A 17 8.12 11.80 -4.53
CA GLN A 17 9.31 12.26 -3.82
C GLN A 17 9.91 11.22 -2.88
N LEU A 18 9.34 10.00 -2.83
CA LEU A 18 10.03 8.87 -2.23
C LEU A 18 11.22 8.52 -3.12
N TRP A 19 12.40 8.83 -2.61
CA TRP A 19 13.66 8.50 -3.27
C TRP A 19 13.85 7.00 -3.26
N LEU A 20 13.70 6.40 -4.43
CA LEU A 20 13.93 4.97 -4.66
C LEU A 20 15.43 4.66 -4.88
N GLN A 21 16.18 5.67 -5.32
CA GLN A 21 17.59 5.59 -5.65
C GLN A 21 18.45 5.94 -4.44
N TYR A 22 19.60 5.29 -4.32
CA TYR A 22 20.61 5.58 -3.30
C TYR A 22 21.97 5.75 -3.95
N SER A 23 22.78 6.67 -3.44
CA SER A 23 24.14 6.96 -3.92
C SER A 23 25.11 5.85 -3.52
N GLY A 24 25.60 5.06 -4.47
CA GLY A 24 26.71 4.11 -4.28
C GLY A 24 26.39 2.63 -4.46
N VAL A 25 25.22 2.27 -4.99
CA VAL A 25 24.90 0.87 -5.37
C VAL A 25 24.91 0.75 -6.89
N GLU A 26 25.83 -0.07 -7.42
CA GLU A 26 25.78 -0.53 -8.82
C GLU A 26 24.56 -1.43 -8.99
N TRP A 27 23.77 -1.15 -10.02
CA TRP A 27 22.45 -1.73 -10.21
C TRP A 27 22.50 -3.25 -10.44
N GLY A 28 21.74 -3.99 -9.63
CA GLY A 28 21.01 -5.15 -10.10
C GLY A 28 19.57 -4.72 -10.33
N SER A 29 18.99 -5.03 -11.49
CA SER A 29 17.60 -4.75 -11.88
C SER A 29 16.55 -5.53 -11.07
N SER A 30 16.91 -6.06 -9.91
CA SER A 30 16.08 -6.96 -9.12
C SER A 30 15.50 -6.26 -7.90
N CYS A 31 14.25 -6.61 -7.56
CA CYS A 31 13.61 -6.14 -6.33
C CYS A 31 14.44 -6.59 -5.12
N PRO A 32 14.84 -5.69 -4.19
CA PRO A 32 15.63 -6.07 -3.02
C PRO A 32 14.90 -7.02 -2.07
N GLN A 33 13.57 -7.14 -2.20
CA GLN A 33 12.75 -8.05 -1.40
C GLN A 33 12.46 -9.40 -2.08
N ASP A 34 12.73 -9.54 -3.39
CA ASP A 34 12.51 -10.77 -4.14
C ASP A 34 13.43 -10.87 -5.35
N SER A 35 14.23 -11.92 -5.36
CA SER A 35 15.05 -12.27 -6.50
C SER A 35 14.22 -12.74 -7.70
N ARG A 36 12.94 -13.11 -7.53
CA ARG A 36 12.04 -13.53 -8.62
C ARG A 36 11.40 -12.35 -9.36
N CYS A 37 11.71 -11.14 -8.95
CA CYS A 37 11.12 -9.95 -9.55
C CYS A 37 11.95 -9.49 -10.75
N ASP A 38 11.44 -9.74 -11.95
CA ASP A 38 12.03 -9.31 -13.22
C ASP A 38 11.64 -7.87 -13.61
N SER A 39 11.09 -7.08 -12.67
CA SER A 39 10.68 -5.71 -13.00
C SER A 39 11.91 -4.87 -13.34
N SER A 40 12.01 -4.45 -14.60
CA SER A 40 13.10 -3.62 -15.14
C SER A 40 13.19 -2.21 -14.52
N GLY A 41 12.26 -1.86 -13.63
CA GLY A 41 12.28 -0.59 -12.89
C GLY A 41 11.59 -0.70 -11.53
N LEU A 42 12.37 -0.54 -10.47
CA LEU A 42 11.85 -0.24 -9.13
C LEU A 42 11.13 1.12 -9.18
N SER A 43 9.81 1.09 -9.03
CA SER A 43 8.95 2.26 -8.88
C SER A 43 8.24 2.24 -7.52
N ASN A 44 7.72 3.39 -7.06
CA ASN A 44 6.90 3.44 -5.85
C ASN A 44 5.68 2.52 -6.01
N ALA A 45 5.03 2.58 -7.18
CA ALA A 45 3.93 1.69 -7.54
C ALA A 45 4.34 0.21 -7.48
N HIS A 46 5.56 -0.13 -7.89
CA HIS A 46 6.06 -1.49 -7.76
C HIS A 46 6.13 -1.95 -6.30
N ILE A 47 6.79 -1.17 -5.44
CA ILE A 47 6.99 -1.51 -4.02
C ILE A 47 5.66 -1.57 -3.28
N THR A 48 4.76 -0.63 -3.56
CA THR A 48 3.49 -0.55 -2.81
C THR A 48 2.39 -1.42 -3.37
N TRP A 49 2.51 -1.88 -4.62
CA TRP A 49 1.42 -2.57 -5.30
C TRP A 49 1.89 -3.78 -6.10
N SER A 50 2.68 -3.56 -7.14
CA SER A 50 2.93 -4.59 -8.17
C SER A 50 3.83 -5.73 -7.71
N TYR A 51 4.53 -5.56 -6.59
CA TYR A 51 5.38 -6.61 -6.04
C TYR A 51 4.55 -7.70 -5.33
N TYR A 52 4.91 -8.97 -5.55
CA TYR A 52 4.16 -10.15 -5.09
C TYR A 52 3.78 -10.14 -3.60
N ARG A 53 4.67 -9.69 -2.70
CA ARG A 53 4.32 -9.63 -1.26
C ARG A 53 3.34 -8.51 -0.95
N ALA A 54 3.42 -7.38 -1.65
CA ALA A 54 2.43 -6.31 -1.53
C ALA A 54 1.07 -6.83 -2.00
N GLN A 55 1.01 -7.50 -3.16
CA GLN A 55 -0.21 -8.14 -3.66
C GLN A 55 -0.78 -9.17 -2.68
N THR A 56 0.07 -10.00 -2.06
CA THR A 56 -0.37 -10.98 -1.05
C THR A 56 -1.03 -10.29 0.16
N PHE A 57 -0.44 -9.18 0.61
CA PHE A 57 -1.01 -8.40 1.70
C PHE A 57 -2.36 -7.75 1.33
N TRP A 58 -2.44 -7.11 0.16
CA TRP A 58 -3.67 -6.47 -0.31
C TRP A 58 -4.78 -7.48 -0.60
N LYS A 59 -4.42 -8.66 -1.12
CA LYS A 59 -5.34 -9.78 -1.29
C LYS A 59 -5.95 -10.21 0.05
N ARG A 60 -5.12 -10.50 1.06
CA ARG A 60 -5.59 -10.89 2.40
C ARG A 60 -6.51 -9.83 3.02
N CYS A 61 -6.14 -8.57 2.84
CA CYS A 61 -6.94 -7.42 3.23
C CYS A 61 -8.35 -7.47 2.60
N LEU A 62 -8.44 -7.54 1.27
CA LEU A 62 -9.72 -7.58 0.57
C LEU A 62 -10.55 -8.82 0.93
N GLU A 63 -9.92 -9.99 0.98
CA GLU A 63 -10.62 -11.24 1.34
C GLU A 63 -11.20 -11.17 2.74
N HIS A 64 -10.48 -10.57 3.69
CA HIS A 64 -10.98 -10.41 5.06
C HIS A 64 -12.20 -9.48 5.14
N TRP A 65 -12.18 -8.35 4.42
CA TRP A 65 -13.29 -7.39 4.50
C TRP A 65 -14.49 -7.75 3.63
N THR A 66 -14.26 -8.38 2.49
CA THR A 66 -15.35 -8.77 1.58
C THR A 66 -15.93 -10.14 1.93
N GLY A 67 -15.16 -10.99 2.62
CA GLY A 67 -15.50 -12.40 2.83
C GLY A 67 -15.46 -13.23 1.53
N LEU A 68 -14.99 -12.64 0.43
CA LEU A 68 -14.91 -13.27 -0.89
C LEU A 68 -13.47 -13.63 -1.21
N GLU A 69 -13.27 -14.71 -1.95
CA GLU A 69 -11.95 -15.02 -2.51
C GLU A 69 -11.62 -14.00 -3.61
N VAL A 70 -10.40 -13.44 -3.56
CA VAL A 70 -9.98 -12.39 -4.49
C VAL A 70 -8.96 -12.94 -5.49
N GLY A 71 -9.33 -12.92 -6.76
CA GLY A 71 -8.46 -13.25 -7.89
C GLY A 71 -7.49 -12.12 -8.23
N GLY A 72 -6.45 -12.43 -9.03
CA GLY A 72 -5.44 -11.44 -9.44
C GLY A 72 -6.01 -10.29 -10.27
N SER A 73 -7.00 -10.55 -11.14
CA SER A 73 -7.68 -9.52 -11.94
C SER A 73 -8.50 -8.56 -11.08
N GLN A 74 -9.25 -9.10 -10.10
CA GLN A 74 -10.04 -8.31 -9.15
C GLN A 74 -9.14 -7.44 -8.27
N LEU A 75 -7.96 -7.94 -7.88
CA LEU A 75 -6.97 -7.15 -7.16
C LEU A 75 -6.55 -5.93 -7.99
N GLU A 76 -6.19 -6.11 -9.27
CA GLU A 76 -5.79 -5.00 -10.14
C GLU A 76 -6.93 -4.00 -10.42
N GLU A 77 -8.20 -4.42 -10.48
CA GLU A 77 -9.33 -3.47 -10.57
C GLU A 77 -9.37 -2.53 -9.35
N HIS A 78 -9.03 -3.04 -8.18
CA HIS A 78 -8.98 -2.22 -6.97
C HIS A 78 -7.78 -1.27 -7.00
N ARG A 79 -6.70 -1.58 -7.72
CA ARG A 79 -5.52 -0.71 -7.86
C ARG A 79 -5.85 0.70 -8.34
N GLU A 80 -6.75 0.80 -9.31
CA GLU A 80 -7.18 2.09 -9.84
C GLU A 80 -7.96 2.86 -8.77
N TYR A 81 -8.80 2.17 -7.98
CA TYR A 81 -9.44 2.74 -6.81
C TYR A 81 -8.42 3.21 -5.76
N PHE A 82 -7.39 2.41 -5.45
CA PHE A 82 -6.26 2.81 -4.58
C PHE A 82 -5.53 4.07 -5.09
N SER A 83 -5.38 4.20 -6.41
CA SER A 83 -4.69 5.32 -7.06
C SER A 83 -5.60 6.56 -7.20
N ALA A 84 -6.91 6.36 -7.37
CA ALA A 84 -7.91 7.41 -7.49
C ALA A 84 -8.25 8.05 -6.14
N VAL A 85 -8.24 7.27 -5.05
CA VAL A 85 -8.29 7.79 -3.68
C VAL A 85 -7.13 8.77 -3.41
N PHE A 86 -6.02 8.62 -4.13
CA PHE A 86 -4.90 9.56 -4.14
C PHE A 86 -5.21 10.85 -4.95
N LEU A 87 -5.86 10.70 -6.10
CA LEU A 87 -6.26 11.82 -6.96
C LEU A 87 -7.41 12.66 -6.38
N LEU A 88 -8.15 12.17 -5.39
CA LEU A 88 -9.17 12.95 -4.69
C LEU A 88 -8.60 14.20 -3.98
N GLN A 89 -7.29 14.27 -3.74
CA GLN A 89 -6.61 15.50 -3.29
C GLN A 89 -6.25 16.47 -4.44
N ARG A 90 -6.39 16.07 -5.72
CA ARG A 90 -5.92 16.81 -6.90
C ARG A 90 -6.92 16.97 -8.06
N GLY A 91 -8.02 16.20 -8.08
CA GLY A 91 -8.99 16.16 -9.18
C GLY A 91 -10.06 17.26 -9.12
N THR A 92 -10.63 17.57 -10.29
CA THR A 92 -11.76 18.51 -10.40
C THR A 92 -13.04 17.89 -9.84
N ASP A 93 -14.01 18.71 -9.43
CA ASP A 93 -15.24 18.21 -8.79
C ASP A 93 -16.07 17.27 -9.70
N SER A 94 -15.84 17.31 -11.01
CA SER A 94 -16.43 16.39 -12.00
C SER A 94 -15.83 14.97 -11.94
N ASP A 95 -14.52 14.84 -11.74
CA ASP A 95 -13.84 13.54 -11.62
C ASP A 95 -14.24 12.83 -10.32
N LYS A 96 -14.52 13.64 -9.29
CA LYS A 96 -15.05 13.16 -8.01
C LYS A 96 -16.47 12.63 -8.18
N ALA A 97 -17.33 13.30 -8.95
CA ALA A 97 -18.74 12.93 -9.14
C ALA A 97 -18.92 11.56 -9.83
N SER A 98 -18.13 11.26 -10.86
CA SER A 98 -18.19 9.97 -11.56
C SER A 98 -17.76 8.78 -10.69
N LEU A 99 -16.80 8.98 -9.78
CA LEU A 99 -16.35 7.96 -8.82
C LEU A 99 -17.28 7.86 -7.60
N ILE A 100 -18.07 8.88 -7.30
CA ILE A 100 -19.00 8.91 -6.16
C ILE A 100 -20.16 7.92 -6.37
N ASP A 101 -20.70 7.79 -7.58
CA ASP A 101 -21.86 6.94 -7.86
C ASP A 101 -21.59 5.43 -7.70
N THR A 102 -20.38 4.96 -8.02
CA THR A 102 -20.00 3.53 -7.83
C THR A 102 -19.76 3.17 -6.35
N VAL A 103 -19.56 4.18 -5.48
CA VAL A 103 -18.99 4.00 -4.13
C VAL A 103 -19.97 4.47 -3.03
N ASN A 104 -21.18 4.92 -3.39
CA ASN A 104 -22.17 5.45 -2.46
C ASN A 104 -22.85 4.40 -1.55
N SER A 105 -22.66 3.09 -1.77
CA SER A 105 -23.20 2.07 -0.86
C SER A 105 -22.31 1.76 0.36
N ILE A 106 -21.09 2.31 0.45
CA ILE A 106 -20.12 1.88 1.47
C ILE A 106 -19.28 3.03 2.05
N GLN A 107 -19.93 4.08 2.56
CA GLN A 107 -19.24 5.25 3.12
C GLN A 107 -18.35 4.91 4.34
N GLU A 108 -18.74 3.95 5.17
CA GLU A 108 -17.94 3.50 6.33
C GLU A 108 -16.71 2.70 5.88
N CYS A 109 -16.83 1.83 4.88
CA CYS A 109 -15.66 1.13 4.35
C CYS A 109 -14.68 2.07 3.66
N LYS A 110 -15.08 3.24 3.15
CA LYS A 110 -14.13 4.23 2.60
C LYS A 110 -13.09 4.66 3.64
N ASN A 111 -13.52 4.94 4.87
CA ASN A 111 -12.62 5.43 5.93
C ASN A 111 -11.68 4.33 6.43
N TYR A 112 -12.22 3.12 6.67
CA TYR A 112 -11.42 1.97 7.06
C TYR A 112 -10.44 1.58 5.95
N TRP A 113 -10.90 1.55 4.70
CA TRP A 113 -10.07 1.25 3.57
C TRP A 113 -8.96 2.28 3.39
N TRP A 114 -9.28 3.57 3.47
CA TRP A 114 -8.27 4.62 3.41
C TRP A 114 -7.21 4.48 4.50
N ALA A 115 -7.62 4.17 5.73
CA ALA A 115 -6.69 3.90 6.84
C ALA A 115 -5.81 2.67 6.55
N VAL A 116 -6.37 1.60 6.02
CA VAL A 116 -5.64 0.39 5.61
C VAL A 116 -4.61 0.70 4.52
N CYS A 117 -5.01 1.41 3.47
CA CYS A 117 -4.12 1.84 2.39
C CYS A 117 -2.93 2.62 2.96
N SER A 118 -3.23 3.58 3.81
CA SER A 118 -2.26 4.47 4.45
C SER A 118 -1.26 3.71 5.32
N VAL A 119 -1.75 2.79 6.16
CA VAL A 119 -0.92 1.97 7.05
C VAL A 119 -0.08 0.98 6.24
N GLY A 120 -0.70 0.26 5.30
CA GLY A 120 -0.06 -0.76 4.48
C GLY A 120 1.09 -0.21 3.65
N GLN A 121 0.90 0.93 2.98
CA GLN A 121 1.96 1.57 2.19
C GLN A 121 3.15 2.00 3.04
N ALA A 122 2.89 2.59 4.21
CA ALA A 122 3.96 2.99 5.13
C ALA A 122 4.74 1.78 5.65
N LEU A 123 4.07 0.67 5.94
CA LEU A 123 4.71 -0.56 6.38
C LEU A 123 5.54 -1.18 5.25
N LEU A 124 5.04 -1.22 4.01
CA LEU A 124 5.80 -1.70 2.85
C LEU A 124 7.08 -0.88 2.65
N TRP A 125 6.97 0.44 2.75
CA TRP A 125 8.12 1.34 2.66
C TRP A 125 9.12 1.11 3.80
N GLN A 126 8.64 0.99 5.04
CA GLN A 126 9.48 0.71 6.20
C GLN A 126 10.23 -0.61 6.04
N ILE A 127 9.54 -1.68 5.64
CA ILE A 127 10.15 -3.01 5.45
C ILE A 127 11.20 -2.94 4.33
N ARG A 128 10.93 -2.23 3.23
CA ARG A 128 11.95 -1.99 2.18
C ARG A 128 13.18 -1.31 2.75
N ASN A 129 13.02 -0.28 3.57
CA ASN A 129 14.16 0.42 4.16
C ASN A 129 14.94 -0.45 5.13
N GLN A 130 14.28 -1.32 5.90
CA GLN A 130 14.98 -2.29 6.76
C GLN A 130 15.78 -3.30 5.94
N VAL A 131 15.24 -3.78 4.82
CA VAL A 131 15.97 -4.70 3.92
C VAL A 131 17.19 -4.00 3.30
N VAL A 132 17.01 -2.76 2.83
CA VAL A 132 18.05 -2.03 2.08
C VAL A 132 19.11 -1.41 3.00
N HIS A 133 18.72 -0.81 4.11
CA HIS A 133 19.63 -0.04 4.98
C HIS A 133 20.11 -0.81 6.22
N GLU A 134 19.33 -1.80 6.68
CA GLU A 134 19.66 -2.57 7.88
C GLU A 134 20.04 -4.02 7.55
N ALA A 135 20.09 -4.38 6.26
CA ALA A 135 20.31 -5.74 5.76
C ALA A 135 19.37 -6.78 6.39
N LYS A 136 18.18 -6.35 6.84
CA LYS A 136 17.24 -7.19 7.55
C LYS A 136 16.57 -8.17 6.58
N GLN A 137 16.54 -9.44 6.94
CA GLN A 137 15.83 -10.45 6.15
C GLN A 137 14.38 -10.57 6.62
N TRP A 138 13.47 -10.61 5.65
CA TRP A 138 12.05 -10.82 5.88
C TRP A 138 11.60 -12.04 5.07
N SER A 139 11.05 -13.05 5.75
CA SER A 139 10.31 -14.11 5.07
C SER A 139 8.95 -13.56 4.60
N GLN A 140 8.37 -14.16 3.56
CA GLN A 140 7.03 -13.78 3.07
C GLN A 140 5.98 -13.87 4.18
N HIS A 141 5.99 -14.98 4.93
CA HIS A 141 5.03 -15.21 6.01
C HIS A 141 5.19 -14.20 7.14
N THR A 142 6.43 -13.97 7.61
CA THR A 142 6.71 -13.02 8.69
C THR A 142 6.34 -11.59 8.31
N GLN A 143 6.62 -11.18 7.06
CA GLN A 143 6.22 -9.87 6.54
C GLN A 143 4.70 -9.72 6.54
N LEU A 144 3.98 -10.73 6.02
CA LEU A 144 2.53 -10.70 5.95
C LEU A 144 1.90 -10.60 7.34
N GLU A 145 2.32 -11.43 8.30
CA GLU A 145 1.80 -11.41 9.67
C GLU A 145 2.11 -10.09 10.40
N TYR A 146 3.32 -9.56 10.22
CA TYR A 146 3.70 -8.27 10.79
C TYR A 146 2.82 -7.14 10.24
N MET A 147 2.65 -7.09 8.92
CA MET A 147 1.83 -6.08 8.27
C MET A 147 0.37 -6.19 8.67
N TRP A 148 -0.17 -7.41 8.69
CA TRP A 148 -1.53 -7.71 9.09
C TRP A 148 -1.81 -7.26 10.53
N THR A 149 -1.00 -7.74 11.49
CA THR A 149 -1.16 -7.42 12.91
C THR A 149 -1.01 -5.92 13.17
N SER A 150 -0.03 -5.28 12.51
CA SER A 150 0.19 -3.84 12.63
C SER A 150 -0.99 -3.03 12.07
N THR A 151 -1.57 -3.48 10.97
CA THR A 151 -2.74 -2.83 10.35
C THR A 151 -3.96 -2.93 11.26
N LEU A 152 -4.31 -4.15 11.70
CA LEU A 152 -5.45 -4.35 12.61
C LEU A 152 -5.30 -3.53 13.90
N ARG A 153 -4.13 -3.58 14.55
CA ARG A 153 -3.87 -2.81 15.76
C ARG A 153 -4.11 -1.31 15.56
N GLN A 154 -3.71 -0.77 14.41
CA GLN A 154 -3.89 0.64 14.10
C GLN A 154 -5.33 1.00 13.78
N LEU A 155 -6.06 0.12 13.09
CA LEU A 155 -7.49 0.28 12.86
C LEU A 155 -8.29 0.26 14.16
N THR A 156 -8.01 -0.68 15.06
CA THR A 156 -8.62 -0.72 16.40
C THR A 156 -8.35 0.58 17.16
N ALA A 157 -7.15 1.14 17.05
CA ALA A 157 -6.82 2.43 17.66
C ALA A 157 -7.46 3.64 16.98
N VAL A 158 -7.89 3.53 15.72
CA VAL A 158 -8.74 4.54 15.04
C VAL A 158 -10.17 4.40 15.55
N ALA A 159 -10.74 3.20 15.52
CA ALA A 159 -12.12 2.92 15.90
C ALA A 159 -12.44 3.28 17.36
N HIS A 160 -11.51 3.06 18.30
CA HIS A 160 -11.73 3.45 19.71
C HIS A 160 -11.75 4.97 19.98
N ARG A 161 -11.41 5.79 18.98
CA ARG A 161 -11.33 7.25 19.13
C ARG A 161 -12.44 8.01 18.40
N GLU A 162 -13.18 7.35 17.52
CA GLU A 162 -14.42 7.86 16.92
C GLU A 162 -15.61 7.59 17.85
#